data_AF-A0A2N7R8Y9-F1
#
_entry.id   AF-A0A2N7R8Y9-F1
#
_cell.length_a   1.000
_cell.length_b   1.000
_cell.length_c   1.000
_cell.angle_alpha   90.00
_cell.angle_beta   90.00
_cell.angle_gamma   90.00
#
_symmetry.space_group_name_H-M   'P 1'
#
loop_
_entity.id
_entity.type
_entity.pdbx_description
1 polymer ?
#
loop_
_entity_poly.entity_id
_entity_poly.type
_entity_poly.pdbx_seq_one_letter_code
_entity_poly.pdbx_strand_id
1 'polypeptide(L)'
;MDRFRYLICLLLICVGVVLGLLLSGVNINSLSGWKDIWELLSFMATVATACFAIWTLGAWRAQFGFEKRFVTLKELGDSFEDLRVIFTHITHIKAYWLKKAEGIEDSQLSAELEDLERSGLMWDAAINRYAKNWRSSLFFITEDQLRRFPVNPYELRSKVKKDLNAICNEINDRTGEAIKVFISFKLGQVNNEIVEIVRESDVQLYKIIKQALTR
;
A
#
# COMPACT_ATOMS: atom_id res chain seq x y z
N MET A 1 -13.54 -15.77 15.40
CA MET A 1 -13.25 -15.37 16.80
C MET A 1 -14.28 -15.93 17.77
N ASP A 2 -15.56 -16.02 17.41
CA ASP A 2 -16.64 -16.31 18.36
C ASP A 2 -16.60 -17.75 18.91
N ARG A 3 -16.33 -18.74 18.06
CA ARG A 3 -16.25 -20.16 18.47
C ARG A 3 -15.24 -20.43 19.59
N PHE A 4 -14.13 -19.68 19.64
CA PHE A 4 -13.08 -19.86 20.65
C PHE A 4 -13.44 -19.21 21.99
N ARG A 5 -14.13 -18.06 21.96
CA ARG A 5 -14.68 -17.43 23.17
C ARG A 5 -15.69 -18.36 23.85
N TYR A 6 -16.57 -18.99 23.07
CA TYR A 6 -17.50 -19.99 23.59
C TYR A 6 -16.78 -21.20 24.19
N LEU A 7 -15.67 -21.64 23.60
CA LEU A 7 -14.89 -22.78 24.10
C LEU A 7 -14.20 -22.47 25.44
N ILE A 8 -13.63 -21.27 25.61
CA ILE A 8 -13.06 -20.82 26.88
C ILE A 8 -14.15 -20.65 27.94
N CYS A 9 -15.28 -20.00 27.60
CA CYS A 9 -16.40 -19.84 28.53
C CYS A 9 -16.97 -21.20 28.95
N LEU A 10 -17.10 -22.15 28.02
CA LEU A 10 -17.59 -23.49 28.29
C LEU A 10 -16.61 -24.26 29.18
N LEU A 11 -15.30 -24.12 28.95
CA LEU A 11 -14.28 -24.75 29.79
C LEU A 11 -14.26 -24.16 31.22
N LEU A 12 -14.42 -22.84 31.37
CA LEU A 12 -14.58 -22.19 32.68
C LEU A 12 -15.86 -22.65 33.40
N ILE A 13 -16.98 -22.78 32.68
CA ILE A 13 -18.23 -23.31 33.24
C ILE A 13 -18.05 -24.77 33.67
N CYS A 14 -17.43 -25.61 32.85
CA CYS A 14 -17.17 -27.02 33.19
C CYS A 14 -16.27 -27.13 34.44
N VAL A 15 -15.21 -26.33 34.53
CA VAL A 15 -14.34 -26.29 35.71
C VAL A 15 -15.11 -25.81 36.95
N GLY A 16 -15.93 -24.77 36.83
CA GLY A 16 -16.77 -24.27 37.91
C GLY A 16 -17.82 -25.27 38.39
N VAL A 17 -18.45 -26.00 37.48
CA VAL A 17 -19.43 -27.05 37.79
C VAL A 17 -18.76 -28.24 38.47
N VAL A 18 -17.61 -28.70 37.97
CA VAL A 18 -16.85 -29.80 38.60
C VAL A 18 -16.39 -29.42 40.02
N LEU A 19 -15.90 -28.20 40.22
CA LEU A 19 -15.56 -27.67 41.54
C LEU A 19 -16.78 -27.58 42.47
N GLY A 20 -17.92 -27.10 41.97
CA GLY A 20 -19.15 -26.99 42.75
C GLY A 20 -19.72 -28.35 43.18
N LEU A 21 -19.67 -29.35 42.29
CA LEU A 21 -20.09 -30.72 42.59
C LEU A 21 -19.15 -31.40 43.60
N LEU A 22 -17.84 -31.17 43.50
CA LEU A 22 -16.86 -31.67 44.46
C LEU A 22 -17.01 -31.02 45.85
N LEU A 23 -17.27 -29.71 45.92
CA LEU A 23 -17.55 -28.98 47.17
C LEU A 23 -18.81 -29.49 47.89
N SER A 24 -19.83 -29.89 47.13
CA SER A 24 -21.13 -30.27 47.67
C SER A 24 -21.17 -31.69 48.26
N GLY A 25 -20.21 -32.54 47.92
CA GLY A 25 -20.21 -33.97 48.29
C GLY A 25 -19.11 -34.41 49.26
N VAL A 26 -18.15 -33.55 49.63
CA VAL A 26 -16.97 -33.94 50.41
C VAL A 26 -17.08 -33.50 51.86
N ASN A 27 -17.02 -34.48 52.77
CA ASN A 27 -17.00 -34.29 54.22
C ASN A 27 -15.75 -33.47 54.62
N ILE A 28 -15.96 -32.33 55.28
CA ILE A 28 -15.00 -31.21 55.46
C ILE A 28 -13.75 -31.60 56.29
N ASN A 29 -13.73 -32.80 56.88
CA ASN A 29 -12.64 -33.28 57.72
C ASN A 29 -11.44 -33.88 56.96
N SER A 30 -11.49 -33.99 55.62
CA SER A 30 -10.36 -34.41 54.76
C SER A 30 -9.74 -33.19 54.07
N LEU A 31 -9.13 -32.30 54.85
CA LEU A 31 -8.54 -31.05 54.38
C LEU A 31 -7.21 -31.22 53.61
N SER A 32 -6.56 -32.39 53.68
CA SER A 32 -5.26 -32.59 53.02
C SER A 32 -5.32 -32.65 51.50
N GLY A 33 -6.38 -33.22 50.91
CA GLY A 33 -6.50 -33.34 49.44
C GLY A 33 -6.89 -32.05 48.71
N TRP A 34 -7.41 -31.05 49.43
CA TRP A 34 -7.81 -29.76 48.85
C TRP A 34 -6.62 -28.95 48.35
N LYS A 35 -5.51 -29.00 49.09
CA LYS A 35 -4.28 -28.30 48.73
C LYS A 35 -3.75 -28.78 47.38
N ASP A 36 -3.71 -30.09 47.17
CA ASP A 36 -3.22 -30.70 45.93
C ASP A 36 -4.10 -30.34 44.72
N ILE A 37 -5.42 -30.24 44.91
CA ILE A 37 -6.37 -29.82 43.86
C ILE A 37 -6.15 -28.34 43.50
N TRP A 38 -5.97 -27.46 44.49
CA TRP A 38 -5.69 -26.05 44.25
C TRP A 38 -4.33 -25.83 43.57
N GLU A 39 -3.32 -26.59 43.96
CA GLU A 39 -2.01 -26.58 43.30
C GLU A 39 -2.13 -27.06 41.84
N LEU A 40 -2.84 -28.16 41.58
CA LEU A 40 -3.08 -28.66 40.22
C LEU A 40 -3.83 -27.64 39.35
N LEU A 41 -4.86 -27.00 39.90
CA LEU A 41 -5.62 -25.94 39.22
C LEU A 41 -4.75 -24.72 38.93
N SER A 42 -3.85 -24.35 39.85
CA SER A 42 -2.90 -23.25 39.63
C SER A 42 -1.92 -23.56 38.49
N PHE A 43 -1.40 -24.78 38.42
CA PHE A 43 -0.55 -25.21 37.30
C PHE A 43 -1.31 -25.22 35.97
N MET A 44 -2.53 -25.77 35.94
CA MET A 44 -3.39 -25.78 34.76
C MET A 44 -3.74 -24.36 34.29
N ALA A 45 -4.05 -23.45 35.22
CA ALA A 45 -4.29 -22.05 34.92
C ALA A 45 -3.05 -21.41 34.28
N THR A 46 -1.86 -21.65 34.84
CA THR A 46 -0.59 -21.11 34.31
C THR A 46 -0.31 -21.59 32.88
N VAL A 47 -0.50 -22.88 32.61
CA VAL A 47 -0.35 -23.46 31.26
C VAL A 47 -1.38 -22.86 30.29
N ALA A 48 -2.64 -22.72 30.72
CA ALA A 48 -3.68 -22.09 29.91
C ALA A 48 -3.34 -20.62 29.58
N THR A 49 -2.84 -19.86 30.55
CA THR A 49 -2.39 -18.47 30.34
C THR A 49 -1.20 -18.41 29.38
N ALA A 50 -0.24 -19.33 29.49
CA ALA A 50 0.90 -19.40 28.58
C ALA A 50 0.45 -19.68 27.13
N CYS A 51 -0.44 -20.65 26.92
CA CYS A 51 -1.04 -20.94 25.61
C CYS A 51 -1.80 -19.73 25.06
N PHE A 52 -2.59 -19.05 25.91
CA PHE A 52 -3.32 -17.85 25.53
C PHE A 52 -2.38 -16.71 25.13
N ALA A 53 -1.26 -16.53 25.83
CA ALA A 53 -0.26 -15.52 25.49
C ALA A 53 0.40 -15.80 24.12
N ILE A 54 0.80 -17.05 23.85
CA ILE A 54 1.37 -17.45 22.54
C ILE A 54 0.35 -17.19 21.42
N TRP A 55 -0.90 -17.56 21.65
CA TRP A 55 -1.96 -17.34 20.67
C TRP A 55 -2.24 -15.85 20.43
N THR A 56 -2.31 -15.06 21.50
CA THR A 56 -2.51 -13.60 21.43
C THR A 56 -1.35 -12.93 20.71
N LEU A 57 -0.10 -13.37 20.94
CA LEU A 57 1.07 -12.91 20.18
C LEU A 57 0.95 -13.22 18.68
N GLY A 58 0.43 -14.40 18.32
CA GLY A 58 0.16 -14.77 16.93
C GLY A 58 -0.90 -13.86 16.27
N ALA A 59 -2.03 -13.67 16.93
CA ALA A 59 -3.10 -12.78 16.47
C ALA A 59 -2.62 -11.33 16.36
N TRP A 60 -1.82 -10.87 17.32
CA TRP A 60 -1.27 -9.52 17.36
C TRP A 60 -0.28 -9.27 16.22
N ARG A 61 0.62 -10.23 15.95
CA ARG A 61 1.51 -10.18 14.76
C ARG A 61 0.72 -10.12 13.46
N ALA A 62 -0.34 -10.91 13.34
CA ALA A 62 -1.20 -10.87 12.16
C ALA A 62 -1.87 -9.50 12.00
N GLN A 63 -2.39 -8.92 13.09
CA GLN A 63 -3.00 -7.59 13.08
C GLN A 63 -2.04 -6.50 12.63
N PHE A 64 -0.80 -6.49 13.13
CA PHE A 64 0.23 -5.55 12.65
C PHE A 64 0.61 -5.76 11.18
N GLY A 65 0.58 -7.01 10.70
CA GLY A 65 0.76 -7.32 9.29
C GLY A 65 -0.33 -6.68 8.42
N PHE A 66 -1.60 -6.80 8.85
CA PHE A 66 -2.73 -6.16 8.17
C PHE A 66 -2.68 -4.64 8.22
N GLU A 67 -2.31 -4.07 9.36
CA GLU A 67 -2.16 -2.62 9.51
C GLU A 67 -1.10 -2.07 8.56
N LYS A 68 0.10 -2.66 8.53
CA LYS A 68 1.16 -2.25 7.60
C LYS A 68 0.72 -2.36 6.15
N ARG A 69 0.08 -3.48 5.78
CA ARG A 69 -0.49 -3.67 4.44
C ARG A 69 -1.50 -2.58 4.10
N PHE A 70 -2.41 -2.25 5.02
CA PHE A 70 -3.43 -1.23 4.81
C PHE A 70 -2.80 0.16 4.66
N VAL A 71 -1.83 0.52 5.51
CA VAL A 71 -1.11 1.79 5.42
C VAL A 71 -0.40 1.91 4.08
N THR A 72 0.36 0.91 3.65
CA THR A 72 1.08 0.96 2.36
C THR A 72 0.13 1.04 1.17
N LEU A 73 -1.00 0.32 1.20
CA LEU A 73 -2.00 0.42 0.13
C LEU A 73 -2.71 1.77 0.12
N LYS A 74 -2.97 2.35 1.30
CA LYS A 74 -3.51 3.70 1.43
C LYS A 74 -2.53 4.73 0.89
N GLU A 75 -1.26 4.67 1.27
CA GLU A 75 -0.21 5.56 0.76
C GLU A 75 -0.06 5.46 -0.76
N LEU A 76 -0.22 4.26 -1.33
CA LEU A 76 -0.27 4.09 -2.78
C LEU A 76 -1.50 4.78 -3.39
N GLY A 77 -2.68 4.61 -2.80
CA GLY A 77 -3.90 5.31 -3.22
C GLY A 77 -3.79 6.83 -3.13
N ASP A 78 -3.22 7.36 -2.05
CA ASP A 78 -2.99 8.79 -1.87
C ASP A 78 -1.99 9.32 -2.92
N SER A 79 -0.90 8.58 -3.19
CA SER A 79 0.04 8.95 -4.24
C SER A 79 -0.54 8.86 -5.66
N PHE A 80 -1.58 8.06 -5.85
CA PHE A 80 -2.30 8.01 -7.11
C PHE A 80 -3.10 9.30 -7.34
N GLU A 81 -3.73 9.83 -6.30
CA GLU A 81 -4.42 11.13 -6.37
C GLU A 81 -3.44 12.28 -6.65
N ASP A 82 -2.23 12.21 -6.10
CA ASP A 82 -1.16 13.18 -6.39
C ASP A 82 -0.75 13.21 -7.87
N LEU A 83 -0.91 12.10 -8.61
CA LEU A 83 -0.63 12.05 -10.05
C LEU A 83 -1.56 12.96 -10.86
N ARG A 84 -2.65 13.50 -10.29
CA ARG A 84 -3.47 14.51 -10.99
C ARG A 84 -2.67 15.75 -11.41
N VAL A 85 -1.61 16.08 -10.65
CA VAL A 85 -0.66 17.17 -10.97
C VAL A 85 -0.07 17.00 -12.36
N ILE A 86 0.08 15.76 -12.86
CA ILE A 86 0.57 15.48 -14.21
C ILE A 86 -0.32 16.15 -15.26
N PHE A 87 -1.63 16.03 -15.12
CA PHE A 87 -2.56 16.66 -16.06
C PHE A 87 -2.54 18.18 -15.95
N THR A 88 -2.35 18.73 -14.75
CA THR A 88 -2.16 20.18 -14.54
C THR A 88 -0.90 20.68 -15.24
N HIS A 89 0.23 19.99 -15.08
CA HIS A 89 1.48 20.36 -15.74
C HIS A 89 1.37 20.27 -17.27
N ILE A 90 0.73 19.22 -17.80
CA ILE A 90 0.41 19.09 -19.23
C ILE A 90 -0.42 20.28 -19.72
N THR A 91 -1.37 20.75 -18.91
CA THR A 91 -2.18 21.93 -19.22
C THR A 91 -1.33 23.21 -19.23
N HIS A 92 -0.40 23.37 -18.28
CA HIS A 92 0.51 24.51 -18.25
C HIS A 92 1.51 24.50 -19.42
N ILE A 93 2.04 23.32 -19.79
CA ILE A 93 2.84 23.12 -21.02
C ILE A 93 2.04 23.63 -22.21
N LYS A 94 0.81 23.14 -22.38
CA LYS A 94 -0.05 23.54 -23.49
C LYS A 94 -0.28 25.06 -23.51
N ALA A 95 -0.64 25.66 -22.37
CA ALA A 95 -0.93 27.09 -22.27
C ALA A 95 0.29 27.96 -22.60
N TYR A 96 1.44 27.67 -22.01
CA TYR A 96 2.69 28.40 -22.24
C TYR A 96 3.07 28.36 -23.73
N TRP A 97 3.04 27.16 -24.33
CA TRP A 97 3.47 26.99 -25.71
C TRP A 97 2.49 27.53 -26.75
N LEU A 98 1.18 27.51 -26.48
CA LEU A 98 0.19 28.15 -27.34
C LEU A 98 0.39 29.67 -27.39
N LYS A 99 0.59 30.31 -26.23
CA LYS A 99 0.87 31.75 -26.17
C LYS A 99 2.18 32.12 -26.87
N LYS A 100 3.21 31.29 -26.70
CA LYS A 100 4.47 31.45 -27.43
C LYS A 100 4.31 31.29 -28.94
N ALA A 101 3.44 30.37 -29.37
CA ALA A 101 3.08 30.17 -30.78
C ALA A 101 2.26 31.33 -31.38
N GLU A 102 1.60 32.15 -30.54
CA GLU A 102 0.93 33.39 -30.95
C GLU A 102 1.91 34.57 -31.12
N GLY A 103 3.21 34.36 -30.86
CA GLY A 103 4.25 35.38 -31.01
C GLY A 103 4.42 36.27 -29.77
N ILE A 104 3.85 35.88 -28.63
CA ILE A 104 4.06 36.57 -27.35
C ILE A 104 5.51 36.36 -26.90
N GLU A 105 6.21 37.46 -26.58
CA GLU A 105 7.58 37.41 -26.09
C GLU A 105 7.68 36.74 -24.72
N ASP A 106 8.80 36.06 -24.46
CA ASP A 106 9.06 35.37 -23.19
C ASP A 106 8.99 36.32 -21.96
N SER A 107 9.30 37.61 -22.15
CA SER A 107 9.19 38.65 -21.11
C SER A 107 7.76 38.86 -20.60
N GLN A 108 6.76 38.57 -21.45
CA GLN A 108 5.33 38.70 -21.15
C GLN A 108 4.71 37.39 -20.65
N LEU A 109 5.47 36.28 -20.67
CA LEU A 109 5.04 34.93 -20.25
C LEU A 109 5.64 34.51 -18.91
N SER A 110 6.14 35.46 -18.11
CA SER A 110 6.80 35.17 -16.84
C SER A 110 5.91 34.39 -15.87
N ALA A 111 4.63 34.75 -15.77
CA ALA A 111 3.67 34.06 -14.92
C ALA A 111 3.44 32.61 -15.37
N GLU A 112 3.26 32.37 -16.68
CA GLU A 112 3.06 31.03 -17.22
C GLU A 112 4.32 30.17 -17.11
N LEU A 113 5.49 30.78 -17.23
CA LEU A 113 6.77 30.10 -17.02
C LEU A 113 6.93 29.67 -15.56
N GLU A 114 6.62 30.56 -14.60
CA GLU A 114 6.63 30.22 -13.17
C GLU A 114 5.63 29.08 -12.85
N ASP A 115 4.42 29.14 -13.39
CA ASP A 115 3.41 28.09 -13.23
C ASP A 115 3.85 26.76 -13.87
N LEU A 116 4.55 26.82 -15.00
CA LEU A 116 5.13 25.67 -15.67
C LEU A 116 6.25 25.03 -14.83
N GLU A 117 7.18 25.83 -14.32
CA GLU A 117 8.28 25.38 -13.47
C GLU A 117 7.76 24.76 -12.16
N ARG A 118 6.82 25.44 -11.49
CA ARG A 118 6.21 24.96 -10.25
C ARG A 118 5.49 23.64 -10.47
N SER A 119 4.68 23.54 -11.52
CA SER A 119 3.98 22.29 -11.83
C SER A 119 4.93 21.17 -12.28
N GLY A 120 6.08 21.51 -12.89
CA GLY A 120 7.13 20.56 -13.24
C GLY A 120 7.83 19.96 -12.03
N LEU A 121 8.14 20.78 -11.02
CA LEU A 121 8.67 20.27 -9.75
C LEU A 121 7.68 19.35 -9.04
N MET A 122 6.39 19.71 -9.06
CA MET A 122 5.34 18.88 -8.46
C MET A 122 5.12 17.57 -9.24
N TRP A 123 5.28 17.58 -10.56
CA TRP A 123 5.27 16.36 -11.40
C TRP A 123 6.36 15.38 -10.95
N ASP A 124 7.60 15.85 -10.88
CA ASP A 124 8.74 15.00 -10.54
C ASP A 124 8.58 14.44 -9.12
N ALA A 125 8.09 15.26 -8.18
CA ALA A 125 7.78 14.81 -6.82
C ALA A 125 6.66 13.75 -6.79
N ALA A 126 5.58 13.96 -7.55
CA ALA A 126 4.44 13.04 -7.61
C ALA A 126 4.83 11.68 -8.19
N ILE A 127 5.60 11.65 -9.30
CA ILE A 127 6.06 10.39 -9.89
C ILE A 127 7.01 9.66 -8.94
N ASN A 128 7.98 10.35 -8.35
CA ASN A 128 8.91 9.73 -7.39
C ASN A 128 8.19 9.15 -6.17
N ARG A 129 7.18 9.86 -5.64
CA ARG A 129 6.35 9.39 -4.53
C ARG A 129 5.55 8.15 -4.92
N TYR A 130 4.88 8.19 -6.07
CA TYR A 130 4.12 7.05 -6.59
C TYR A 130 5.03 5.84 -6.83
N ALA A 131 6.19 6.03 -7.45
CA ALA A 131 7.18 4.98 -7.68
C ALA A 131 7.63 4.32 -6.37
N LYS A 132 7.96 5.12 -5.36
CA LYS A 132 8.34 4.63 -4.02
C LYS A 132 7.21 3.83 -3.35
N ASN A 133 5.99 4.34 -3.40
CA ASN A 133 4.84 3.70 -2.77
C ASN A 133 4.43 2.43 -3.50
N TRP A 134 4.53 2.42 -4.83
CA TRP A 134 4.34 1.23 -5.66
C TRP A 134 5.36 0.15 -5.31
N ARG A 135 6.66 0.47 -5.26
CA ARG A 135 7.70 -0.48 -4.83
C ARG A 135 7.41 -1.10 -3.46
N SER A 136 6.93 -0.28 -2.53
CA SER A 136 6.62 -0.73 -1.17
C SER A 136 5.36 -1.61 -1.12
N SER A 137 4.38 -1.36 -2.00
CA SER A 137 3.12 -2.11 -2.03
C SER A 137 3.26 -3.50 -2.66
N LEU A 138 4.24 -3.71 -3.54
CA LEU A 138 4.49 -4.99 -4.21
C LEU A 138 4.71 -6.16 -3.22
N PHE A 139 5.20 -5.88 -2.02
CA PHE A 139 5.37 -6.91 -0.97
C PHE A 139 4.03 -7.41 -0.40
N PHE A 140 2.93 -6.68 -0.64
CA PHE A 140 1.62 -6.94 -0.05
C PHE A 140 0.51 -7.19 -1.07
N ILE A 141 0.74 -6.89 -2.35
CA ILE A 141 -0.21 -7.09 -3.44
C ILE A 141 -0.02 -8.50 -4.02
N THR A 142 -1.11 -9.26 -4.14
CA THR A 142 -1.10 -10.55 -4.85
C THR A 142 -1.24 -10.33 -6.36
N GLU A 143 -0.84 -11.30 -7.18
CA GLU A 143 -0.91 -11.18 -8.65
C GLU A 143 -2.34 -10.83 -9.15
N ASP A 144 -3.36 -11.47 -8.57
CA ASP A 144 -4.77 -11.21 -8.89
C ASP A 144 -5.19 -9.78 -8.55
N GLN A 145 -4.65 -9.22 -7.46
CA GLN A 145 -4.92 -7.84 -7.05
C GLN A 145 -4.19 -6.83 -7.96
N LEU A 146 -3.01 -7.19 -8.46
CA LEU A 146 -2.21 -6.35 -9.35
C LEU A 146 -2.95 -6.10 -10.68
N ARG A 147 -3.64 -7.12 -11.22
CA ARG A 147 -4.46 -7.00 -12.44
C ARG A 147 -5.71 -6.15 -12.27
N ARG A 148 -6.19 -5.99 -11.04
CA ARG A 148 -7.41 -5.22 -10.71
C ARG A 148 -7.10 -3.82 -10.18
N PHE A 149 -5.83 -3.44 -10.10
CA PHE A 149 -5.44 -2.15 -9.58
C PHE A 149 -5.88 -1.05 -10.56
N PRO A 150 -6.58 0.01 -10.08
CA PRO A 150 -7.29 0.96 -10.94
C PRO A 150 -6.40 1.74 -11.90
N VAL A 151 -5.12 1.95 -11.55
CA VAL A 151 -4.11 2.46 -12.47
C VAL A 151 -2.80 1.74 -12.23
N ASN A 152 -2.47 0.88 -13.18
CA ASN A 152 -1.17 0.28 -13.33
C ASN A 152 -0.19 1.33 -13.94
N PRO A 153 1.10 1.34 -13.57
CA PRO A 153 2.13 2.13 -14.24
C PRO A 153 2.07 2.11 -15.79
N TYR A 154 1.70 0.99 -16.40
CA TYR A 154 1.50 0.86 -17.85
C TYR A 154 0.37 1.73 -18.39
N GLU A 155 -0.77 1.78 -17.69
CA GLU A 155 -1.92 2.59 -18.09
C GLU A 155 -1.62 4.08 -17.93
N LEU A 156 -0.97 4.46 -16.83
CA LEU A 156 -0.49 5.82 -16.61
C LEU A 156 0.43 6.27 -17.74
N ARG A 157 1.42 5.45 -18.10
CA ARG A 157 2.33 5.70 -19.23
C ARG A 157 1.57 5.91 -20.53
N SER A 158 0.63 5.02 -20.83
CA SER A 158 -0.16 5.09 -22.06
C SER A 158 -0.97 6.38 -22.14
N LYS A 159 -1.60 6.78 -21.03
CA LYS A 159 -2.40 8.01 -20.93
C LYS A 159 -1.54 9.27 -21.07
N VAL A 160 -0.45 9.37 -20.30
CA VAL A 160 0.50 10.49 -20.39
C VAL A 160 1.10 10.61 -21.79
N LYS A 161 1.47 9.48 -22.39
CA LYS A 161 1.97 9.44 -23.77
C LYS A 161 0.93 9.95 -24.78
N LYS A 162 -0.31 9.51 -24.64
CA LYS A 162 -1.43 9.95 -25.50
C LYS A 162 -1.65 11.46 -25.40
N ASP A 163 -1.71 12.00 -24.19
CA ASP A 163 -2.01 13.41 -23.95
C ASP A 163 -0.87 14.32 -24.43
N LEU A 164 0.39 13.94 -24.19
CA LEU A 164 1.56 14.67 -24.69
C LEU A 164 1.67 14.62 -26.22
N ASN A 165 1.35 13.48 -26.85
CA ASN A 165 1.29 13.38 -28.31
C ASN A 165 0.18 14.25 -28.91
N ALA A 166 -0.97 14.37 -28.22
CA ALA A 166 -2.05 15.25 -28.66
C ALA A 166 -1.60 16.73 -28.67
N ILE A 167 -0.86 17.16 -27.64
CA ILE A 167 -0.26 18.50 -27.57
C ILE A 167 0.74 18.70 -28.72
N CYS A 168 1.64 17.74 -28.96
CA CYS A 168 2.58 17.80 -30.08
C CYS A 168 1.89 18.00 -31.43
N ASN A 169 0.79 17.28 -31.65
CA ASN A 169 0.03 17.37 -32.90
C ASN A 169 -0.67 18.72 -33.05
N GLU A 170 -1.17 19.30 -31.97
CA GLU A 170 -1.86 20.60 -31.96
C GLU A 170 -0.90 21.77 -32.20
N ILE A 171 0.36 21.66 -31.75
CA ILE A 171 1.34 22.76 -31.84
C ILE A 171 2.23 22.70 -33.10
N ASN A 172 2.18 21.61 -33.86
CA ASN A 172 3.02 21.40 -35.04
C ASN A 172 2.93 22.50 -36.12
N ASP A 173 1.89 23.33 -36.10
CA ASP A 173 1.65 24.35 -37.13
C ASP A 173 2.37 25.69 -36.89
N ARG A 174 3.08 25.91 -35.76
CA ARG A 174 3.61 27.26 -35.43
C ARG A 174 5.03 27.34 -34.82
N THR A 175 5.51 26.33 -34.10
CA THR A 175 6.77 26.40 -33.31
C THR A 175 7.54 25.05 -33.29
N GLY A 176 7.29 24.20 -34.29
CA GLY A 176 7.30 22.73 -34.22
C GLY A 176 8.59 21.96 -33.88
N GLU A 177 9.75 22.58 -33.76
CA GLU A 177 11.02 21.86 -33.44
C GLU A 177 11.31 21.85 -31.93
N ALA A 178 11.39 23.02 -31.28
CA ALA A 178 11.78 23.13 -29.87
C ALA A 178 10.78 22.45 -28.91
N ILE A 179 9.49 22.51 -29.25
CA ILE A 179 8.40 21.93 -28.46
C ILE A 179 8.40 20.41 -28.57
N LYS A 180 8.65 19.88 -29.78
CA LYS A 180 8.85 18.45 -29.99
C LYS A 180 10.01 17.92 -29.16
N VAL A 181 11.12 18.65 -29.10
CA VAL A 181 12.29 18.25 -28.29
C VAL A 181 11.94 18.23 -26.80
N PHE A 182 11.30 19.27 -26.28
CA PHE A 182 10.89 19.33 -24.87
C PHE A 182 9.90 18.22 -24.49
N ILE A 183 8.85 18.01 -25.31
CA ILE A 183 7.87 16.96 -25.07
C ILE A 183 8.51 15.57 -25.19
N SER A 184 9.40 15.36 -26.17
CA SER A 184 10.13 14.09 -26.31
C SER A 184 11.05 13.82 -25.12
N PHE A 185 11.71 14.86 -24.59
CA PHE A 185 12.53 14.75 -23.39
C PHE A 185 11.69 14.35 -22.17
N LYS A 186 10.57 15.04 -21.92
CA LYS A 186 9.66 14.72 -20.80
C LYS A 186 9.00 13.34 -20.94
N LEU A 187 8.63 12.95 -22.16
CA LEU A 187 8.19 11.58 -22.46
C LEU A 187 9.29 10.56 -22.14
N GLY A 188 10.53 10.85 -22.51
CA GLY A 188 11.69 10.00 -22.22
C GLY A 188 11.90 9.80 -20.72
N GLN A 189 11.81 10.86 -19.92
CA GLN A 189 11.94 10.78 -18.46
C GLN A 189 10.86 9.89 -17.84
N VAL A 190 9.58 10.17 -18.10
CA VAL A 190 8.47 9.35 -17.59
C VAL A 190 8.56 7.90 -18.08
N ASN A 191 8.96 7.71 -19.33
CA ASN A 191 9.13 6.39 -19.90
C ASN A 191 10.22 5.59 -19.17
N ASN A 192 11.36 6.21 -18.86
CA ASN A 192 12.45 5.57 -18.15
C ASN A 192 12.04 5.22 -16.71
N GLU A 193 11.44 6.16 -15.99
CA GLU A 193 11.00 5.95 -14.61
C GLU A 193 9.94 4.84 -14.51
N ILE A 194 8.96 4.82 -15.44
CA ILE A 194 7.95 3.76 -15.47
C ILE A 194 8.54 2.41 -15.85
N VAL A 195 9.48 2.36 -16.81
CA VAL A 195 10.17 1.12 -17.19
C VAL A 195 10.99 0.58 -16.02
N GLU A 196 11.64 1.44 -15.22
CA GLU A 196 12.34 1.02 -14.01
C GLU A 196 11.39 0.44 -12.96
N ILE A 197 10.26 1.11 -12.70
CA ILE A 197 9.22 0.62 -11.77
C ILE A 197 8.74 -0.77 -12.20
N VAL A 198 8.48 -0.98 -13.49
CA VAL A 198 8.04 -2.25 -14.06
C VAL A 198 9.13 -3.31 -13.92
N ARG A 199 10.36 -3.02 -14.33
CA ARG A 199 11.46 -3.97 -14.28
C ARG A 199 11.72 -4.44 -12.85
N GLU A 200 11.66 -3.53 -11.89
CA GLU A 200 11.78 -3.87 -10.47
C GLU A 200 10.58 -4.71 -9.99
N SER A 201 9.37 -4.39 -10.47
CA SER A 201 8.16 -5.18 -10.18
C SER A 201 8.32 -6.63 -10.64
N ASP A 202 8.77 -6.85 -11.88
CA ASP A 202 8.99 -8.18 -12.45
C ASP A 202 10.07 -8.97 -11.69
N VAL A 203 11.18 -8.31 -11.31
CA VAL A 203 12.24 -8.93 -10.51
C VAL A 203 11.73 -9.35 -9.14
N GLN A 204 10.91 -8.52 -8.49
CA GLN A 204 10.31 -8.86 -7.19
C GLN A 204 9.29 -10.00 -7.33
N LEU A 205 8.45 -9.97 -8.37
CA LEU A 205 7.51 -11.04 -8.66
C LEU A 205 8.24 -12.37 -8.84
N TYR A 206 9.33 -12.37 -9.61
CA TYR A 206 10.19 -13.54 -9.80
C TYR A 206 10.77 -14.06 -8.47
N LYS A 207 11.23 -13.17 -7.58
CA LYS A 207 11.72 -13.57 -6.25
C LYS A 207 10.64 -14.23 -5.40
N ILE A 208 9.42 -13.67 -5.41
CA ILE A 208 8.27 -14.21 -4.67
C ILE A 208 7.91 -15.59 -5.20
N ILE A 209 7.81 -15.75 -6.53
CA ILE A 209 7.52 -17.03 -7.19
C ILE A 209 8.59 -18.06 -6.83
N LYS A 210 9.87 -17.69 -6.92
CA LYS A 210 10.98 -18.58 -6.57
C LYS A 210 10.91 -19.04 -5.12
N GLN A 211 10.63 -18.13 -4.18
CA GLN A 211 10.49 -18.46 -2.76
C GLN A 211 9.32 -19.42 -2.50
N ALA A 212 8.19 -19.22 -3.18
CA ALA A 212 7.02 -20.07 -3.07
C ALA A 212 7.27 -21.49 -3.62
N LEU A 213 8.06 -21.62 -4.69
CA LEU A 213 8.42 -22.92 -5.29
C LEU A 213 9.48 -23.70 -4.50
N THR A 214 10.25 -23.03 -3.64
CA THR A 214 11.30 -23.64 -2.80
C THR A 214 10.83 -24.02 -1.39
N ARG A 215 9.56 -23.78 -1.05
CA ARG A 215 8.94 -24.20 0.23
C ARG A 215 8.07 -25.42 0.01
#